data_AF-A0A8S1CP65-F1
#
_entry.id   AF-A0A8S1CP65-F1
#
_cell.length_a   1.000
_cell.length_b   1.000
_cell.length_c   1.000
_cell.angle_alpha   90.00
_cell.angle_beta   90.00
_cell.angle_gamma   90.00
#
_symmetry.space_group_name_H-M   'P 1'
#
loop_
_entity.id
_entity.type
_entity.pdbx_description
1 polymer ?
#
loop_
_entity_poly.entity_id
_entity_poly.type
_entity_poly.pdbx_seq_one_letter_code
_entity_poly.pdbx_strand_id
1 'polypeptide(L)'
;MERFEINTVGSAVECIHDTSLDSSDEEESVKVGSRLKLFSERARQTGKASPKKIDVSDGYINFDMDAFGESSATATLQKERLNAVDELLATKSIAHQPGFNQLHCLPHSDLSKKKARQLRKIEREKTKGDLWFNMPATEVTEEVRRDLEVLQMRSVLDPKTFYKKNDLKVLPKYFQVGRIVDNAADFYHSRIPKKERKRTMVDELLADAEFQHKSKQKYKEIVAEKQQYNSRAHRHSKRLKRKK
;
A
#
# COMPACT_ATOMS: atom_id res chain seq x y z
N MET A 1 -24.15 -21.55 47.78
CA MET A 1 -24.55 -20.70 46.64
C MET A 1 -23.68 -21.06 45.46
N GLU A 2 -24.31 -21.15 44.31
CA GLU A 2 -23.96 -21.95 43.14
C GLU A 2 -22.62 -21.62 42.46
N ARG A 3 -21.97 -22.66 41.94
CA ARG A 3 -20.98 -22.58 40.86
C ARG A 3 -21.74 -22.41 39.55
N PHE A 4 -21.39 -21.39 38.76
CA PHE A 4 -21.79 -21.28 37.36
C PHE A 4 -20.53 -21.28 36.49
N GLU A 5 -20.35 -22.38 35.77
CA GLU A 5 -19.39 -22.54 34.68
C GLU A 5 -19.99 -21.95 33.41
N ILE A 6 -19.24 -21.10 32.70
CA ILE A 6 -19.64 -20.55 31.41
C ILE A 6 -18.86 -21.30 30.33
N ASN A 7 -19.50 -22.30 29.74
CA ASN A 7 -19.00 -22.99 28.55
C ASN A 7 -19.13 -22.05 27.34
N THR A 8 -18.02 -21.79 26.64
CA THR A 8 -18.02 -21.02 25.39
C THR A 8 -17.86 -21.98 24.21
N VAL A 9 -18.79 -21.85 23.27
CA VAL A 9 -19.05 -22.73 22.13
C VAL A 9 -17.97 -22.59 21.05
N GLY A 10 -17.65 -23.71 20.41
CA GLY A 10 -16.64 -23.81 19.36
C GLY A 10 -16.93 -22.97 18.12
N SER A 11 -15.85 -22.43 17.54
CA SER A 11 -15.83 -21.76 16.25
C SER A 11 -15.28 -22.74 15.21
N ALA A 12 -16.16 -23.29 14.38
CA ALA A 12 -15.79 -23.99 13.15
C ALA A 12 -15.30 -22.96 12.13
N VAL A 13 -14.14 -23.21 11.50
CA VAL A 13 -13.66 -22.42 10.36
C VAL A 13 -13.89 -23.27 9.11
N GLU A 14 -14.81 -22.80 8.27
CA GLU A 14 -15.14 -23.38 6.97
C GLU A 14 -13.95 -23.27 6.00
N CYS A 15 -13.68 -24.37 5.29
CA CYS A 15 -12.74 -24.44 4.19
C CYS A 15 -13.35 -23.80 2.94
N ILE A 16 -12.80 -22.67 2.49
CA ILE A 16 -13.20 -22.04 1.23
C ILE A 16 -12.48 -22.73 0.07
N HIS A 17 -13.28 -23.26 -0.85
CA HIS A 17 -12.88 -23.89 -2.11
C HIS A 17 -12.14 -22.91 -3.05
N ASP A 18 -11.02 -23.39 -3.61
CA ASP A 18 -10.28 -22.76 -4.70
C ASP A 18 -11.12 -22.74 -5.98
N THR A 19 -11.54 -21.56 -6.42
CA THR A 19 -12.02 -21.33 -7.79
C THR A 19 -10.96 -20.57 -8.57
N SER A 20 -10.36 -21.28 -9.52
CA SER A 20 -9.45 -20.75 -10.53
C SER A 20 -10.16 -19.74 -11.41
N LEU A 21 -9.72 -18.48 -11.38
CA LEU A 21 -10.02 -17.50 -12.41
C LEU A 21 -8.76 -17.25 -13.24
N ASP A 22 -8.83 -17.78 -14.46
CA ASP A 22 -7.93 -17.54 -15.58
C ASP A 22 -8.14 -16.11 -16.09
N SER A 23 -7.04 -15.36 -16.23
CA SER A 23 -7.03 -14.06 -16.89
C SER A 23 -5.64 -13.87 -17.48
N SER A 24 -5.52 -14.34 -18.71
CA SER A 24 -4.56 -13.89 -19.72
C SER A 24 -4.55 -12.36 -19.79
N ASP A 25 -3.38 -11.76 -19.70
CA ASP A 25 -3.08 -10.51 -20.42
C ASP A 25 -1.56 -10.32 -20.55
N GLU A 26 -1.21 -9.90 -21.75
CA GLU A 26 0.10 -9.74 -22.40
C GLU A 26 1.03 -8.73 -21.71
N GLU A 27 2.30 -9.09 -21.52
CA GLU A 27 3.36 -8.19 -21.02
C GLU A 27 4.18 -7.64 -22.19
N GLU A 28 4.04 -6.35 -22.46
CA GLU A 28 4.91 -5.59 -23.37
C GLU A 28 6.23 -5.22 -22.66
N SER A 29 7.34 -5.80 -23.13
CA SER A 29 8.67 -5.60 -22.56
C SER A 29 9.32 -4.30 -23.05
N VAL A 30 9.74 -3.41 -22.14
CA VAL A 30 10.63 -2.28 -22.44
C VAL A 30 12.00 -2.51 -21.79
N LYS A 31 13.03 -2.61 -22.64
CA LYS A 31 14.44 -2.74 -22.28
C LYS A 31 14.97 -1.43 -21.68
N VAL A 32 15.69 -1.51 -20.57
CA VAL A 32 16.65 -0.46 -20.18
C VAL A 32 18.00 -1.09 -19.92
N GLY A 33 18.95 -0.79 -20.80
CA GLY A 33 20.32 -1.21 -20.71
C GLY A 33 21.23 -0.15 -20.09
N SER A 34 22.13 -0.65 -19.25
CA SER A 34 23.54 -0.27 -19.12
C SER A 34 23.96 0.96 -18.30
N ARG A 35 25.16 0.78 -17.70
CA ARG A 35 26.22 1.75 -17.34
C ARG A 35 26.02 2.49 -16.00
N LEU A 36 27.00 2.56 -15.08
CA LEU A 36 28.48 2.44 -15.15
C LEU A 36 29.07 1.93 -13.83
N LYS A 37 30.22 1.26 -13.96
CA LYS A 37 31.22 1.07 -12.91
C LYS A 37 32.02 2.37 -12.72
N LEU A 38 32.50 2.60 -11.49
CA LEU A 38 33.88 2.95 -11.08
C LEU A 38 33.88 3.94 -9.90
N PHE A 39 34.48 3.54 -8.78
CA PHE A 39 35.30 4.35 -7.86
C PHE A 39 35.86 3.38 -6.80
N SER A 40 37.03 2.80 -7.06
CA SER A 40 38.35 3.22 -6.60
C SER A 40 38.62 2.93 -5.10
N GLU A 41 39.46 1.91 -4.91
CA GLU A 41 40.54 1.79 -3.93
C GLU A 41 40.44 2.54 -2.59
N ARG A 42 40.42 1.76 -1.49
CA ARG A 42 41.13 2.13 -0.27
C ARG A 42 41.75 0.93 0.44
N ALA A 43 43.07 0.84 0.25
CA ALA A 43 44.12 0.39 1.16
C ALA A 43 43.91 -0.85 2.06
N ARG A 44 44.59 -1.92 1.68
CA ARG A 44 45.03 -3.00 2.57
C ARG A 44 46.32 -2.56 3.28
N GLN A 45 46.35 -2.64 4.60
CA GLN A 45 47.60 -2.75 5.38
C GLN A 45 47.43 -3.85 6.42
N THR A 46 47.86 -5.07 6.09
CA THR A 46 48.39 -6.02 7.07
C THR A 46 49.48 -6.84 6.37
N GLY A 47 50.62 -6.98 7.05
CA GLY A 47 51.90 -7.39 6.52
C GLY A 47 51.96 -8.76 5.83
N LYS A 48 52.97 -8.87 4.97
CA LYS A 48 53.39 -10.08 4.27
C LYS A 48 53.88 -11.12 5.28
N ALA A 49 53.23 -12.29 5.33
CA ALA A 49 53.82 -13.52 5.85
C ALA A 49 54.06 -14.45 4.65
N SER A 50 55.30 -14.86 4.45
CA SER A 50 55.74 -15.79 3.41
C SER A 50 55.05 -17.16 3.56
N PRO A 51 54.65 -17.82 2.45
CA PRO A 51 54.10 -19.16 2.53
C PRO A 51 55.19 -20.16 2.92
N LYS A 52 54.99 -20.89 4.02
CA LYS A 52 55.83 -22.03 4.37
C LYS A 52 55.61 -23.12 3.32
N LYS A 53 56.69 -23.62 2.75
CA LYS A 53 56.70 -24.76 1.83
C LYS A 53 56.13 -25.98 2.56
N ILE A 54 55.24 -26.72 1.89
CA ILE A 54 54.72 -28.00 2.36
C ILE A 54 55.60 -29.05 1.69
N ASP A 55 56.44 -29.72 2.49
CA ASP A 55 57.27 -30.82 2.02
C ASP A 55 56.40 -32.09 1.93
N VAL A 56 56.30 -32.68 0.74
CA VAL A 56 55.39 -33.79 0.40
C VAL A 56 56.13 -35.14 0.47
N SER A 57 57.00 -35.31 1.46
CA SER A 57 57.74 -36.56 1.67
C SER A 57 57.65 -36.99 3.12
N ASP A 58 56.45 -37.41 3.52
CA ASP A 58 56.24 -38.55 4.41
C ASP A 58 54.72 -38.81 4.49
N GLY A 59 54.32 -40.00 4.05
CA GLY A 59 52.94 -40.39 3.82
C GLY A 59 52.15 -40.78 5.06
N TYR A 60 52.28 -40.04 6.17
CA TYR A 60 51.38 -40.15 7.33
C TYR A 60 51.24 -38.77 8.00
N ILE A 61 50.01 -38.27 8.04
CA ILE A 61 49.64 -37.11 8.85
C ILE A 61 49.60 -37.61 10.29
N ASN A 62 50.68 -37.44 11.04
CA ASN A 62 50.67 -37.67 12.48
C ASN A 62 49.80 -36.57 13.11
N PHE A 63 48.61 -36.93 13.57
CA PHE A 63 47.92 -36.13 14.58
C PHE A 63 48.62 -36.41 15.90
N ASP A 64 49.59 -35.55 16.24
CA ASP A 64 50.11 -35.47 17.61
C ASP A 64 48.99 -34.96 18.52
N MET A 65 48.14 -35.90 18.93
CA MET A 65 47.30 -35.77 20.11
C MET A 65 48.21 -36.09 21.29
N ASP A 66 48.87 -35.07 21.83
CA ASP A 66 49.33 -34.99 23.24
C ASP A 66 50.25 -33.76 23.41
N ALA A 67 49.68 -32.66 23.92
CA ALA A 67 50.32 -31.68 24.82
C ALA A 67 49.57 -30.32 24.83
N PHE A 68 48.32 -30.31 25.28
CA PHE A 68 47.78 -29.13 25.98
C PHE A 68 47.09 -29.63 27.24
N GLY A 69 47.74 -29.40 28.39
CA GLY A 69 47.10 -29.55 29.68
C GLY A 69 45.85 -28.67 29.70
N GLU A 70 44.69 -29.30 29.86
CA GLU A 70 43.41 -28.63 30.00
C GLU A 70 43.45 -27.78 31.27
N SER A 71 43.64 -26.47 31.13
CA SER A 71 43.34 -25.55 32.22
C SER A 71 41.83 -25.57 32.43
N SER A 72 41.37 -26.11 33.56
CA SER A 72 39.96 -26.29 33.93
C SER A 72 39.03 -25.09 33.62
N ALA A 73 39.55 -23.86 33.61
CA ALA A 73 38.83 -22.63 33.29
C ALA A 73 38.43 -22.44 31.81
N THR A 74 39.12 -23.05 30.85
CA THR A 74 38.75 -22.94 29.42
C THR A 74 37.66 -23.93 29.02
N ALA A 75 37.60 -25.09 29.70
CA ALA A 75 36.55 -26.09 29.53
C ALA A 75 35.21 -25.62 30.12
N THR A 76 35.22 -24.86 31.23
CA THR A 76 34.00 -24.28 31.82
C THR A 76 33.38 -23.23 30.92
N LEU A 77 34.18 -22.32 30.34
CA LEU A 77 33.71 -21.31 29.39
C LEU A 77 33.16 -21.91 28.09
N GLN A 78 33.75 -23.01 27.63
CA GLN A 78 33.21 -23.76 26.48
C GLN A 78 31.87 -24.42 26.82
N LYS A 79 31.74 -25.04 28.00
CA LYS A 79 30.46 -25.61 28.47
C LYS A 79 29.38 -24.56 28.66
N GLU A 80 29.69 -23.41 29.25
CA GLU A 80 28.74 -22.30 29.41
C GLU A 80 28.26 -21.76 28.06
N ARG A 81 29.16 -21.66 27.07
CA ARG A 81 28.76 -21.31 25.69
C ARG A 81 27.86 -22.34 25.04
N LEU A 82 28.13 -23.62 25.22
CA LEU A 82 27.29 -24.69 24.68
C LEU A 82 25.91 -24.68 25.35
N ASN A 83 25.85 -24.51 26.66
CA ASN A 83 24.60 -24.39 27.41
C ASN A 83 23.79 -23.15 26.99
N ALA A 84 24.45 -22.01 26.74
CA ALA A 84 23.79 -20.80 26.24
C ALA A 84 23.26 -20.97 24.81
N VAL A 85 23.97 -21.74 23.95
CA VAL A 85 23.48 -22.09 22.62
C VAL A 85 22.27 -23.02 22.71
N ASP A 86 22.28 -24.00 23.60
CA ASP A 86 21.16 -24.92 23.84
C ASP A 86 19.93 -24.19 24.38
N GLU A 87 20.11 -23.23 25.28
CA GLU A 87 19.01 -22.39 25.79
C GLU A 87 18.41 -21.50 24.69
N LEU A 88 19.25 -20.94 23.81
CA LEU A 88 18.79 -20.16 22.66
C LEU A 88 18.09 -21.02 21.61
N LEU A 89 18.50 -22.28 21.42
CA LEU A 89 17.83 -23.24 20.55
C LEU A 89 16.49 -23.69 21.15
N ALA A 90 16.42 -23.91 22.46
CA ALA A 90 15.18 -24.25 23.16
C ALA A 90 14.14 -23.13 23.09
N THR A 91 14.56 -21.87 23.19
CA THR A 91 13.65 -20.71 23.12
C THR A 91 13.23 -20.32 21.69
N LYS A 92 14.09 -20.52 20.68
CA LYS A 92 13.79 -20.18 19.28
C LYS A 92 13.17 -21.31 18.47
N SER A 93 13.28 -22.55 18.92
CA SER A 93 12.70 -23.69 18.21
C SER A 93 11.18 -23.72 18.35
N ILE A 94 10.51 -23.94 17.23
CA ILE A 94 9.04 -23.99 17.13
C ILE A 94 8.45 -25.13 17.99
N ALA A 95 9.23 -26.20 18.19
CA ALA A 95 8.85 -27.39 18.93
C ALA A 95 8.62 -27.17 20.44
N HIS A 96 9.24 -26.14 21.03
CA HIS A 96 9.11 -25.83 22.46
C HIS A 96 8.02 -24.81 22.80
N GLN A 97 7.24 -24.34 21.81
CA GLN A 97 6.15 -23.40 22.06
C GLN A 97 5.00 -24.07 22.83
N PRO A 98 4.48 -23.46 23.91
CA PRO A 98 3.34 -24.02 24.64
C PRO A 98 2.12 -24.09 23.72
N GLY A 99 1.61 -25.29 23.48
CA GLY A 99 0.49 -25.54 22.55
C GLY A 99 0.89 -26.06 21.17
N PHE A 100 2.18 -26.21 20.86
CA PHE A 100 2.65 -26.79 19.59
C PHE A 100 2.10 -28.21 19.34
N ASN A 101 2.05 -29.04 20.38
CA ASN A 101 1.58 -30.43 20.32
C ASN A 101 0.06 -30.56 20.04
N GLN A 102 -0.70 -29.47 20.17
CA GLN A 102 -2.15 -29.45 19.93
C GLN A 102 -2.49 -29.02 18.50
N LEU A 103 -1.51 -28.55 17.73
CA LEU A 103 -1.69 -28.19 16.33
C LEU A 103 -1.72 -29.47 15.48
N HIS A 104 -2.85 -29.70 14.80
CA HIS A 104 -3.07 -30.86 13.92
C HIS A 104 -2.14 -30.86 12.68
N CYS A 105 -1.53 -29.73 12.36
CA CYS A 105 -0.47 -29.61 11.35
C CYS A 105 0.52 -28.49 11.73
N LEU A 106 1.77 -28.63 11.27
CA LEU A 106 2.77 -27.58 11.40
C LEU A 106 2.29 -26.33 10.63
N PRO A 107 2.43 -25.12 11.19
CA PRO A 107 2.17 -23.90 10.43
C PRO A 107 3.14 -23.85 9.24
N HIS A 108 2.63 -24.09 8.03
CA HIS A 108 3.42 -24.06 6.81
C HIS A 108 3.86 -22.62 6.55
N SER A 109 5.09 -22.29 6.95
CA SER A 109 5.65 -20.93 6.90
C SER A 109 5.92 -20.42 5.49
N ASP A 110 5.85 -21.29 4.49
CA ASP A 110 6.32 -20.96 3.17
C ASP A 110 5.13 -20.66 2.27
N LEU A 111 4.64 -19.43 2.35
CA LEU A 111 3.81 -18.89 1.29
C LEU A 111 4.58 -19.07 -0.02
N SER A 112 3.96 -19.73 -1.00
CA SER A 112 4.55 -19.88 -2.34
C SER A 112 5.11 -18.53 -2.81
N LYS A 113 6.29 -18.54 -3.44
CA LYS A 113 6.97 -17.31 -3.91
C LYS A 113 6.02 -16.39 -4.69
N LYS A 114 5.06 -16.98 -5.42
CA LYS A 114 3.98 -16.25 -6.11
C LYS A 114 3.04 -15.52 -5.15
N LYS A 115 2.50 -16.22 -4.13
CA LYS A 115 1.62 -15.65 -3.10
C LYS A 115 2.33 -14.58 -2.28
N ALA A 116 3.60 -14.78 -1.92
CA ALA A 116 4.40 -13.75 -1.26
C ALA A 116 4.62 -12.50 -2.14
N ARG A 117 4.86 -12.67 -3.45
CA ARG A 117 4.96 -11.54 -4.40
C ARG A 117 3.63 -10.78 -4.53
N GLN A 118 2.50 -11.50 -4.55
CA GLN A 118 1.16 -10.90 -4.59
C GLN A 118 0.86 -10.10 -3.33
N LEU A 119 1.13 -10.63 -2.13
CA LEU A 119 0.94 -9.91 -0.88
C LEU A 119 1.78 -8.62 -0.83
N ARG A 120 3.06 -8.67 -1.23
CA ARG A 120 3.91 -7.47 -1.35
C ARG A 120 3.41 -6.48 -2.42
N LYS A 121 2.69 -6.94 -3.44
CA LYS A 121 2.05 -6.05 -4.42
C LYS A 121 0.85 -5.35 -3.79
N ILE A 122 -0.02 -6.09 -3.09
CA ILE A 122 -1.18 -5.54 -2.37
C ILE A 122 -0.71 -4.54 -1.30
N GLU A 123 0.30 -4.87 -0.51
CA GLU A 123 0.89 -3.97 0.49
C GLU A 123 1.41 -2.68 -0.14
N ARG A 124 2.14 -2.79 -1.27
CA ARG A 124 2.58 -1.61 -2.02
C ARG A 124 1.43 -0.82 -2.63
N GLU A 125 0.33 -1.46 -3.03
CA GLU A 125 -0.82 -0.75 -3.61
C GLU A 125 -1.66 -0.01 -2.57
N LYS A 126 -1.51 -0.31 -1.28
CA LYS A 126 -2.17 0.45 -0.20
C LYS A 126 -1.61 1.87 -0.07
N THR A 127 -0.36 2.09 -0.47
CA THR A 127 0.34 3.37 -0.30
C THR A 127 1.04 3.80 -1.58
N LYS A 128 1.12 5.10 -1.85
CA LYS A 128 1.86 5.60 -3.04
C LYS A 128 3.40 5.39 -2.94
N GLY A 129 3.89 5.01 -1.75
CA GLY A 129 5.30 4.71 -1.46
C GLY A 129 6.03 5.83 -0.71
N ASP A 130 7.27 5.57 -0.30
CA ASP A 130 8.06 6.45 0.56
C ASP A 130 8.38 7.81 -0.09
N LEU A 131 8.56 7.83 -1.42
CA LEU A 131 8.80 9.07 -2.18
C LEU A 131 7.66 10.08 -2.05
N TRP A 132 6.47 9.60 -1.70
CA TRP A 132 5.28 10.43 -1.50
C TRP A 132 4.66 10.18 -0.13
N PHE A 133 5.53 10.18 0.90
CA PHE A 133 5.19 10.13 2.32
C PHE A 133 4.14 9.06 2.67
N ASN A 134 4.17 7.91 1.99
CA ASN A 134 3.23 6.80 2.20
C ASN A 134 1.76 7.23 2.17
N MET A 135 1.40 8.12 1.25
CA MET A 135 0.02 8.54 1.05
C MET A 135 -0.89 7.31 0.84
N PRO A 136 -1.94 7.12 1.66
CA PRO A 136 -2.79 5.95 1.60
C PRO A 136 -3.75 6.01 0.41
N ALA A 137 -4.15 4.83 -0.06
CA ALA A 137 -5.28 4.66 -0.98
C ALA A 137 -6.57 4.73 -0.17
N THR A 138 -7.11 5.94 -0.02
CA THR A 138 -8.38 6.16 0.68
C THR A 138 -9.55 5.53 -0.07
N GLU A 139 -10.46 4.90 0.66
CA GLU A 139 -11.68 4.33 0.08
C GLU A 139 -12.58 5.44 -0.49
N VAL A 140 -13.07 5.23 -1.71
CA VAL A 140 -13.94 6.20 -2.39
C VAL A 140 -15.37 5.98 -1.91
N THR A 141 -15.74 6.64 -0.82
CA THR A 141 -17.14 6.73 -0.39
C THR A 141 -17.95 7.60 -1.37
N GLU A 142 -19.27 7.50 -1.35
CA GLU A 142 -20.12 8.27 -2.27
C GLU A 142 -20.02 9.79 -2.05
N GLU A 143 -19.83 10.24 -0.81
CA GLU A 143 -19.58 11.66 -0.48
C GLU A 143 -18.28 12.14 -1.11
N VAL A 144 -17.20 11.40 -0.90
CA VAL A 144 -15.88 11.72 -1.44
C VAL A 144 -15.88 11.66 -2.96
N ARG A 145 -16.60 10.71 -3.55
CA ARG A 145 -16.77 10.62 -5.00
C ARG A 145 -17.40 11.90 -5.57
N ARG A 146 -18.48 12.39 -4.96
CA ARG A 146 -19.16 13.62 -5.37
C ARG A 146 -18.22 14.83 -5.29
N ASP A 147 -17.46 14.93 -4.21
CA ASP A 147 -16.45 15.97 -4.03
C ASP A 147 -15.36 15.93 -5.13
N LEU A 148 -14.88 14.73 -5.48
CA LEU A 148 -13.88 14.56 -6.55
C LEU A 148 -14.45 14.89 -7.94
N GLU A 149 -15.71 14.53 -8.20
CA GLU A 149 -16.41 14.88 -9.45
C GLU A 149 -16.61 16.41 -9.57
N VAL A 150 -16.95 17.08 -8.47
CA VAL A 150 -17.02 18.54 -8.42
C VAL A 150 -15.67 19.18 -8.73
N LEU A 151 -14.58 18.65 -8.16
CA LEU A 151 -13.23 19.14 -8.45
C LEU A 151 -12.88 18.96 -9.93
N GLN A 152 -13.32 17.86 -10.54
CA GLN A 152 -13.15 17.64 -11.97
C GLN A 152 -13.93 18.69 -12.79
N MET A 153 -15.16 19.00 -12.40
CA MET A 153 -16.02 19.98 -13.07
C MET A 153 -15.77 21.43 -12.65
N ARG A 154 -14.69 21.74 -11.93
CA ARG A 154 -14.40 23.09 -11.37
C ARG A 154 -14.45 24.22 -12.39
N SER A 155 -14.17 23.95 -13.66
CA SER A 155 -14.23 24.95 -14.74
C SER A 155 -15.64 25.46 -15.05
N VAL A 156 -16.68 24.74 -14.64
CA VAL A 156 -18.08 25.08 -14.90
C VAL A 156 -18.74 25.75 -13.70
N LEU A 157 -18.16 25.64 -12.51
CA LEU A 157 -18.77 26.12 -11.26
C LEU A 157 -18.91 27.64 -11.22
N ASP A 158 -17.85 28.37 -11.60
CA ASP A 158 -17.86 29.83 -11.67
C ASP A 158 -17.48 30.29 -13.09
N PRO A 159 -18.35 31.05 -13.78
CA PRO A 159 -18.06 31.57 -15.12
C PRO A 159 -16.89 32.56 -15.17
N LYS A 160 -16.47 33.13 -14.04
CA LYS A 160 -15.39 34.14 -14.00
C LYS A 160 -14.00 33.52 -13.89
N THR A 161 -13.90 32.33 -13.29
CA THR A 161 -12.60 31.69 -13.03
C THR A 161 -12.33 30.62 -14.08
N PHE A 162 -11.31 30.84 -14.90
CA PHE A 162 -10.86 29.85 -15.88
C PHE A 162 -9.70 29.03 -15.31
N TYR A 163 -9.94 27.74 -15.08
CA TYR A 163 -8.91 26.80 -14.67
C TYR A 163 -8.26 26.12 -15.87
N LYS A 164 -7.05 25.59 -15.65
CA LYS A 164 -6.43 24.65 -16.59
C LYS A 164 -7.29 23.39 -16.70
N LYS A 165 -7.37 22.84 -17.92
CA LYS A 165 -8.08 21.58 -18.20
C LYS A 165 -7.46 20.43 -17.40
N ASN A 166 -8.29 19.45 -17.03
CA ASN A 166 -7.82 18.26 -16.33
C ASN A 166 -7.18 17.28 -17.31
N ASP A 167 -6.02 16.74 -16.94
CA ASP A 167 -5.28 15.78 -17.77
C ASP A 167 -5.92 14.38 -17.70
N LEU A 168 -6.49 14.02 -16.55
CA LEU A 168 -7.08 12.71 -16.29
C LEU A 168 -8.61 12.77 -16.24
N LYS A 169 -9.25 11.85 -16.96
CA LYS A 169 -10.71 11.64 -16.87
C LYS A 169 -11.12 10.77 -15.68
N VAL A 170 -10.20 9.92 -15.20
CA VAL A 170 -10.45 8.98 -14.10
C VAL A 170 -10.12 9.66 -12.77
N LEU A 171 -10.88 9.30 -11.73
CA LEU A 171 -10.63 9.78 -10.37
C LEU A 171 -9.28 9.26 -9.84
N PRO A 172 -8.55 10.07 -9.06
CA PRO A 172 -7.26 9.66 -8.51
C PRO A 172 -7.42 8.51 -7.49
N LYS A 173 -6.52 7.51 -7.54
CA LYS A 173 -6.50 6.37 -6.59
C LYS A 173 -6.00 6.76 -5.19
N TYR A 174 -4.97 7.59 -5.12
CA TYR A 174 -4.35 8.03 -3.86
C TYR A 174 -4.68 9.50 -3.63
N PHE A 175 -5.37 9.79 -2.54
CA PHE A 175 -5.73 11.15 -2.14
C PHE A 175 -5.99 11.22 -0.63
N GLN A 176 -5.91 12.43 -0.09
CA GLN A 176 -6.27 12.74 1.29
C GLN A 176 -7.17 13.97 1.28
N VAL A 177 -8.19 13.96 2.14
CA VAL A 177 -9.09 15.10 2.33
C VAL A 177 -8.65 15.84 3.59
N GLY A 178 -8.22 17.08 3.44
CA GLY A 178 -7.78 17.95 4.53
C GLY A 178 -8.71 19.15 4.69
N ARG A 179 -8.56 19.87 5.80
CA ARG A 179 -9.23 21.15 6.06
C ARG A 179 -8.18 22.25 6.16
N ILE A 180 -8.50 23.41 5.60
CA ILE A 180 -7.64 24.58 5.69
C ILE A 180 -7.73 25.12 7.14
N VAL A 181 -6.56 25.34 7.76
CA VAL A 181 -6.45 25.95 9.08
C VAL A 181 -6.31 27.46 8.90
N ASP A 182 -7.10 28.22 9.65
CA ASP A 182 -7.09 29.68 9.54
C ASP A 182 -5.73 30.26 9.97
N ASN A 183 -5.27 31.28 9.25
CA ASN A 183 -4.10 32.04 9.66
C ASN A 183 -4.45 32.93 10.86
N ALA A 184 -3.48 33.19 11.74
CA ALA A 184 -3.64 34.10 12.87
C ALA A 184 -3.60 35.58 12.43
N ALA A 185 -2.90 35.88 11.32
CA ALA A 185 -2.66 37.25 10.88
C ALA A 185 -3.87 37.92 10.17
N ASP A 186 -4.77 37.15 9.57
CA ASP A 186 -5.93 37.68 8.84
C ASP A 186 -7.22 37.09 9.40
N PHE A 187 -7.88 37.86 10.27
CA PHE A 187 -9.09 37.44 10.98
C PHE A 187 -10.39 37.74 10.20
N TYR A 188 -10.39 38.80 9.38
CA TYR A 188 -11.63 39.36 8.85
C TYR A 188 -11.96 38.90 7.42
N HIS A 189 -10.96 38.53 6.62
CA HIS A 189 -11.19 38.22 5.20
C HIS A 189 -11.11 36.73 4.89
N SER A 190 -10.04 36.06 5.32
CA SER A 190 -9.84 34.64 5.01
C SER A 190 -10.57 33.67 5.93
N ARG A 191 -10.97 34.11 7.13
CA ARG A 191 -11.58 33.22 8.15
C ARG A 191 -13.07 33.04 7.92
N ILE A 192 -13.48 31.80 7.70
CA ILE A 192 -14.89 31.43 7.54
C ILE A 192 -15.55 31.24 8.93
N PRO A 193 -16.71 31.83 9.23
CA PRO A 193 -17.41 31.64 10.50
C PRO A 193 -17.89 30.19 10.67
N LYS A 194 -18.01 29.73 11.92
CA LYS A 194 -18.36 28.33 12.24
C LYS A 194 -19.66 27.83 11.59
N LYS A 195 -20.62 28.72 11.31
CA LYS A 195 -21.91 28.38 10.69
C LYS A 195 -21.78 27.98 9.23
N GLU A 196 -20.83 28.59 8.52
CA GLU A 196 -20.58 28.39 7.09
C GLU A 196 -19.66 27.19 6.84
N ARG A 197 -18.80 26.83 7.81
CA ARG A 197 -17.96 25.63 7.73
C ARG A 197 -18.82 24.36 7.64
N LYS A 198 -18.72 23.62 6.53
CA LYS A 198 -19.41 22.33 6.36
C LYS A 198 -18.42 21.16 6.43
N ARG A 199 -18.94 19.95 6.24
CA ARG A 199 -18.15 18.71 6.31
C ARG A 199 -17.50 18.38 4.97
N THR A 200 -18.24 18.55 3.87
CA THR A 200 -17.84 18.25 2.49
C THR A 200 -17.84 19.52 1.64
N MET A 201 -17.11 19.51 0.51
CA MET A 201 -17.06 20.66 -0.39
C MET A 201 -18.39 20.86 -1.12
N VAL A 202 -19.07 19.77 -1.48
CA VAL A 202 -20.41 19.83 -2.08
C VAL A 202 -21.41 20.51 -1.14
N ASP A 203 -21.36 20.21 0.16
CA ASP A 203 -22.27 20.84 1.13
C ASP A 203 -22.05 22.35 1.26
N GLU A 204 -20.81 22.82 1.10
CA GLU A 204 -20.50 24.26 1.07
C GLU A 204 -21.12 24.93 -0.15
N LEU A 205 -21.01 24.32 -1.33
CA LEU A 205 -21.64 24.82 -2.55
C LEU A 205 -23.16 24.83 -2.45
N LEU A 206 -23.75 23.81 -1.83
CA LEU A 206 -25.19 23.76 -1.60
C LEU A 206 -25.65 24.78 -0.55
N ALA A 207 -24.79 25.23 0.35
CA ALA A 207 -25.14 26.28 1.31
C ALA A 207 -25.16 27.68 0.67
N ASP A 208 -24.44 27.89 -0.44
CA ASP A 208 -24.40 29.17 -1.14
C ASP A 208 -25.65 29.41 -2.00
N ALA A 209 -26.46 30.40 -1.58
CA ALA A 209 -27.69 30.78 -2.26
C ALA A 209 -27.44 31.35 -3.67
N GLU A 210 -26.34 32.08 -3.89
CA GLU A 210 -26.03 32.64 -5.20
C GLU A 210 -25.70 31.54 -6.20
N PHE A 211 -24.87 30.58 -5.77
CA PHE A 211 -24.52 29.42 -6.57
C PHE A 211 -25.76 28.63 -6.98
N GLN A 212 -26.67 28.36 -6.04
CA GLN A 212 -27.93 27.69 -6.34
C GLN A 212 -28.78 28.46 -7.35
N HIS A 213 -28.88 29.78 -7.21
CA HIS A 213 -29.66 30.62 -8.09
C HIS A 213 -29.13 30.56 -9.53
N LYS A 214 -27.82 30.79 -9.70
CA LYS A 214 -27.14 30.74 -11.00
C LYS A 214 -27.25 29.36 -11.64
N SER A 215 -27.01 28.30 -10.87
CA SER A 215 -27.11 26.91 -11.34
C SER A 215 -28.54 26.57 -11.79
N LYS A 216 -29.55 26.98 -11.03
CA LYS A 216 -30.97 26.76 -11.37
C LYS A 216 -31.37 27.52 -12.63
N GLN A 217 -30.94 28.77 -12.79
CA GLN A 217 -31.19 29.55 -14.00
C GLN A 217 -30.56 28.86 -15.22
N LYS A 218 -29.27 28.51 -15.14
CA LYS A 218 -28.55 27.91 -16.27
C LYS A 218 -29.10 26.53 -16.63
N TYR A 219 -29.49 25.73 -15.63
CA TYR A 219 -30.15 24.45 -15.86
C TYR A 219 -31.45 24.62 -16.65
N LYS A 220 -32.32 25.56 -16.27
CA LYS A 220 -33.57 25.82 -16.99
C LYS A 220 -33.34 26.23 -18.45
N GLU A 221 -32.35 27.09 -18.68
CA GLU A 221 -31.95 27.50 -20.04
C GLU A 221 -31.52 26.30 -20.88
N ILE A 222 -30.63 25.45 -20.35
CA ILE A 222 -30.14 24.24 -21.02
C ILE A 222 -31.29 23.25 -21.29
N VAL A 223 -32.20 23.06 -20.33
CA VAL A 223 -33.34 22.17 -20.50
C VAL A 223 -34.28 22.70 -21.59
N ALA A 224 -34.59 24.00 -21.59
CA ALA A 224 -35.43 24.62 -22.62
C ALA A 224 -34.78 24.51 -24.01
N GLU A 225 -33.48 24.78 -24.12
CA GLU A 225 -32.72 24.64 -25.36
C GLU A 225 -32.74 23.19 -25.88
N LYS A 226 -32.46 22.22 -25.00
CA LYS A 226 -32.51 20.79 -25.35
C LYS A 226 -33.91 20.35 -25.80
N GLN A 227 -34.97 20.82 -25.13
CA GLN A 227 -36.35 20.52 -25.52
C GLN A 227 -36.68 21.08 -26.91
N GLN A 228 -36.28 22.33 -27.19
CA GLN A 228 -36.47 22.94 -28.50
C GLN A 228 -35.70 22.17 -29.59
N TYR A 229 -34.44 21.82 -29.33
CA TYR A 229 -33.61 21.03 -30.23
C TYR A 229 -34.24 19.67 -30.53
N ASN A 230 -34.67 18.93 -29.51
CA ASN A 230 -35.31 17.62 -29.66
C ASN A 230 -36.64 17.72 -30.44
N SER A 231 -37.47 18.73 -30.17
CA SER A 231 -38.69 18.94 -30.94
C SER A 231 -38.40 19.23 -32.41
N ARG A 232 -37.37 20.03 -32.71
CA ARG A 232 -36.97 20.32 -34.10
C ARG A 232 -36.46 19.06 -34.80
N ALA A 233 -35.60 18.28 -34.13
CA ALA A 233 -35.09 17.01 -34.64
C ALA A 233 -36.22 16.00 -34.92
N HIS A 234 -37.22 15.91 -34.02
CA HIS A 234 -38.38 15.04 -34.21
C HIS A 234 -39.28 15.47 -35.38
N ARG A 235 -39.52 16.78 -35.54
CA ARG A 235 -40.27 17.29 -36.69
C ARG A 235 -39.52 17.02 -38.00
N HIS A 236 -38.20 17.19 -38.00
CA HIS A 236 -37.35 16.90 -39.15
C HIS A 236 -37.39 15.42 -39.54
N SER A 237 -37.23 14.51 -38.58
CA SER A 237 -37.27 13.05 -38.82
C SER A 237 -38.64 12.59 -39.34
N LYS A 238 -39.74 13.14 -38.81
CA LYS A 238 -41.10 12.90 -39.35
C LYS A 238 -41.25 13.39 -40.79
N ARG A 239 -40.72 14.58 -41.12
CA ARG A 239 -40.79 15.13 -42.48
C ARG A 239 -40.03 14.26 -43.48
N LEU A 240 -38.87 13.71 -43.10
CA LEU A 240 -38.11 12.79 -43.95
C LEU A 240 -38.86 11.46 -44.19
N LYS A 241 -39.48 10.90 -43.15
CA LYS A 241 -40.28 9.66 -43.28
C LYS A 241 -41.50 9.80 -44.18
N ARG A 242 -42.11 10.98 -44.25
CA ARG A 242 -43.27 11.27 -45.11
C ARG A 242 -42.94 11.46 -46.59
N LYS A 243 -41.66 11.64 -46.94
CA LYS A 243 -41.21 11.86 -48.32
C LYS A 243 -40.83 10.56 -49.06
N LYS A 244 -40.89 9.43 -48.37
CA LYS A 244 -40.63 8.10 -48.91
C LYS A 244 -41.96 7.37 -49.04
#